data_AF-A0AAN9GQP5-F1
#
_entry.id   AF-A0AAN9GQP5-F1
#
_cell.length_a   1.000
_cell.length_b   1.000
_cell.length_c   1.000
_cell.angle_alpha   90.00
_cell.angle_beta   90.00
_cell.angle_gamma   90.00
#
_symmetry.space_group_name_H-M   'P 1'
#
loop_
_entity.id
_entity.type
_entity.pdbx_description
1 polymer ?
#
loop_
_entity_poly.entity_id
_entity_poly.type
_entity_poly.pdbx_seq_one_letter_code
_entity_poly.pdbx_strand_id
1 'polypeptide(L)'
;MASANTQMANETKRADIARQLFDAYSAMSCCFLSEQLIQEAMLPGLRCLRQDMAVIASEHEEVVSSMIRDYETKLDMSRPDRSGSVTSGSAEDMRARVMSRIKDTNISNIFTRKK
;
A
#
# COMPACT_ATOMS: atom_id res chain seq x y z
N MET A 1 -10.18 32.04 -30.33
CA MET A 1 -10.52 30.73 -30.91
C MET A 1 -9.30 29.84 -31.18
N ALA A 2 -8.10 30.37 -31.45
CA ALA A 2 -6.90 29.54 -31.66
C ALA A 2 -6.37 28.85 -30.38
N SER A 3 -6.36 29.54 -29.24
CA SER A 3 -5.80 29.03 -27.97
C SER A 3 -6.55 27.82 -27.39
N ALA A 4 -7.87 27.74 -27.63
CA ALA A 4 -8.71 26.64 -27.15
C ALA A 4 -8.41 25.33 -27.89
N ASN A 5 -8.08 25.39 -29.18
CA ASN A 5 -7.81 24.19 -29.98
C ASN A 5 -6.49 23.51 -29.57
N THR A 6 -5.46 24.30 -29.26
CA THR A 6 -4.17 23.79 -28.74
C THR A 6 -4.31 23.21 -27.34
N GLN A 7 -5.17 23.79 -26.50
CA GLN A 7 -5.42 23.32 -25.14
C GLN A 7 -6.18 22.00 -25.13
N MET A 8 -7.29 21.90 -25.87
CA MET A 8 -8.05 20.64 -25.99
C MET A 8 -7.22 19.51 -26.61
N ALA A 9 -6.42 19.79 -27.66
CA ALA A 9 -5.54 18.78 -28.25
C ALA A 9 -4.47 18.26 -27.27
N ASN A 10 -4.05 19.09 -26.32
CA ASN A 10 -3.09 18.69 -25.28
C ASN A 10 -3.79 17.86 -24.19
N GLU A 11 -5.00 18.23 -23.79
CA GLU A 11 -5.81 17.47 -22.83
C GLU A 11 -6.17 16.08 -23.36
N THR A 12 -6.56 15.96 -24.63
CA THR A 12 -6.83 14.65 -25.25
C THR A 12 -5.58 13.77 -25.27
N LYS A 13 -4.41 14.33 -25.61
CA LYS A 13 -3.13 13.58 -25.58
C LYS A 13 -2.75 13.16 -24.16
N ARG A 14 -2.93 14.04 -23.18
CA ARG A 14 -2.70 13.70 -21.77
C ARG A 14 -3.61 12.57 -21.31
N ALA A 15 -4.89 12.61 -21.68
CA ALA A 15 -5.84 11.56 -21.34
C ALA A 15 -5.46 10.22 -21.96
N ASP A 16 -5.04 10.22 -23.23
CA ASP A 16 -4.59 9.02 -23.93
C ASP A 16 -3.34 8.40 -23.27
N ILE A 17 -2.34 9.23 -22.95
CA ILE A 17 -1.14 8.78 -22.23
C ILE A 17 -1.50 8.18 -20.86
N ALA A 18 -2.36 8.85 -20.10
CA ALA A 18 -2.78 8.37 -18.79
C ALA A 18 -3.54 7.03 -18.90
N ARG A 19 -4.35 6.84 -19.95
CA ARG A 19 -5.02 5.58 -20.25
C ARG A 19 -4.03 4.45 -20.56
N GLN A 20 -3.05 4.71 -21.42
CA GLN A 20 -2.02 3.73 -21.74
C GLN A 20 -1.17 3.36 -20.52
N LEU A 21 -0.87 4.33 -19.67
CA LEU A 21 -0.20 4.08 -18.39
C LEU A 21 -1.05 3.19 -17.49
N PHE A 22 -2.35 3.45 -17.37
CA PHE A 22 -3.26 2.59 -16.60
C PHE A 22 -3.23 1.13 -17.09
N ASP A 23 -3.31 0.91 -18.40
CA ASP A 23 -3.27 -0.44 -18.97
C ASP A 23 -1.92 -1.13 -18.69
N ALA A 24 -0.80 -0.40 -18.83
CA ALA A 24 0.54 -0.93 -18.54
C ALA A 24 0.71 -1.27 -17.04
N TYR A 25 0.29 -0.39 -16.14
CA TYR A 25 0.35 -0.63 -14.70
C TYR A 25 -0.53 -1.82 -14.30
N SER A 26 -1.73 -1.92 -14.88
CA SER A 26 -2.63 -3.06 -14.69
C SER A 26 -1.97 -4.37 -15.11
N ALA A 27 -1.29 -4.41 -16.27
CA ALA A 27 -0.53 -5.57 -16.71
C ALA A 27 0.68 -5.89 -15.81
N MET A 28 1.33 -4.87 -15.23
CA MET A 28 2.46 -5.07 -14.31
C MET A 28 2.04 -5.54 -12.91
N SER A 29 0.77 -5.37 -12.51
CA SER A 29 0.27 -5.77 -11.19
C SER A 29 0.45 -7.25 -10.86
N CYS A 30 0.49 -8.10 -11.89
CA CYS A 30 0.72 -9.54 -11.76
C CYS A 30 2.19 -9.96 -11.97
N CYS A 31 3.12 -9.00 -12.11
CA CYS A 31 4.54 -9.27 -12.26
C CYS A 31 5.27 -9.33 -10.90
N PHE A 32 6.35 -10.10 -10.84
CA PHE A 32 7.25 -10.08 -9.70
C PHE A 32 8.19 -8.86 -9.80
N LEU A 33 7.94 -7.86 -8.95
CA LEU A 33 8.73 -6.63 -8.87
C LEU A 33 9.54 -6.60 -7.58
N SER A 34 10.77 -6.07 -7.65
CA SER A 34 11.60 -5.84 -6.46
C SER A 34 11.06 -4.68 -5.63
N GLU A 35 11.32 -4.72 -4.32
CA GLU A 35 10.88 -3.66 -3.40
C GLU A 35 11.43 -2.28 -3.77
N GLN A 36 12.69 -2.23 -4.20
CA GLN A 36 13.32 -1.01 -4.67
C GLN A 36 12.58 -0.43 -5.88
N LEU A 37 12.25 -1.26 -6.88
CA LEU A 37 11.50 -0.80 -8.05
C LEU A 37 10.10 -0.33 -7.67
N ILE A 38 9.45 -1.01 -6.72
CA ILE A 38 8.14 -0.61 -6.21
C ILE A 38 8.22 0.77 -5.54
N GLN A 39 9.23 1.01 -4.70
CA GLN A 39 9.41 2.28 -3.99
C GLN A 39 9.83 3.43 -4.88
N GLU A 40 10.77 3.20 -5.80
CA GLU A 40 11.41 4.26 -6.60
C GLU A 40 10.61 4.63 -7.85
N ALA A 41 9.88 3.67 -8.45
CA ALA A 41 9.19 3.88 -9.71
C ALA A 41 7.68 3.66 -9.61
N MET A 42 7.24 2.50 -9.09
CA MET A 42 5.83 2.11 -9.18
C MET A 42 4.92 3.00 -8.33
N LEU A 43 5.23 3.18 -7.05
CA LEU A 43 4.39 3.98 -6.14
C LEU A 43 4.32 5.46 -6.54
N PRO A 44 5.44 6.15 -6.84
CA PRO A 44 5.39 7.51 -7.38
C PRO A 44 4.56 7.60 -8.66
N GLY A 45 4.76 6.66 -9.59
CA GLY A 45 4.04 6.63 -10.87
C GLY A 45 2.54 6.42 -10.71
N LEU A 46 2.13 5.45 -9.88
CA LEU A 46 0.71 5.18 -9.58
C LEU A 46 0.03 6.37 -8.86
N ARG A 47 0.74 7.06 -7.96
CA ARG A 47 0.21 8.25 -7.28
C ARG A 47 -0.05 9.40 -8.27
N CYS A 48 0.86 9.62 -9.22
CA CYS A 48 0.63 10.58 -10.30
C CYS A 48 -0.54 10.15 -11.19
N LEU A 49 -0.57 8.88 -11.60
CA LEU A 49 -1.63 8.34 -12.44
C LEU A 49 -3.02 8.45 -11.78
N ARG A 50 -3.11 8.23 -10.45
CA ARG A 50 -4.37 8.40 -9.71
C ARG A 50 -4.92 9.82 -9.85
N GLN A 51 -4.06 10.83 -9.76
CA GLN A 51 -4.48 12.22 -9.90
C GLN A 51 -5.00 12.52 -11.31
N ASP A 52 -4.36 11.96 -12.34
CA ASP A 52 -4.84 12.08 -13.72
C ASP A 52 -6.18 11.33 -13.90
N MET A 53 -6.31 10.11 -13.36
CA MET A 53 -7.55 9.32 -13.45
C MET A 53 -8.73 9.94 -12.70
N ALA A 54 -8.50 10.64 -11.59
CA ALA A 54 -9.57 11.35 -10.88
C ALA A 54 -10.28 12.39 -11.77
N VAL A 55 -9.55 12.99 -12.73
CA VAL A 55 -10.10 13.99 -13.66
C VAL A 55 -10.61 13.36 -14.96
N ILE A 56 -9.97 12.28 -15.41
CA ILE A 56 -10.26 11.64 -16.70
C ILE A 56 -11.36 10.59 -16.59
N ALA A 57 -11.30 9.71 -15.59
CA ALA A 57 -12.19 8.58 -15.42
C ALA A 57 -12.14 8.06 -13.97
N SER A 58 -13.01 8.59 -13.11
CA SER A 58 -13.07 8.28 -11.68
C SER A 58 -13.28 6.80 -11.38
N GLU A 59 -13.86 6.03 -12.31
CA GLU A 59 -13.99 4.57 -12.17
C GLU A 59 -12.64 3.84 -12.09
N HIS A 60 -11.61 4.35 -12.78
CA HIS A 60 -10.27 3.75 -12.76
C HIS A 60 -9.42 4.26 -11.60
N GLU A 61 -9.78 5.39 -11.00
CA GLU A 61 -9.10 5.93 -9.82
C GLU A 61 -9.11 4.93 -8.66
N GLU A 62 -10.25 4.27 -8.42
CA GLU A 62 -10.40 3.26 -7.36
C GLU A 62 -9.47 2.06 -7.59
N VAL A 63 -9.33 1.63 -8.85
CA VAL A 63 -8.42 0.54 -9.23
C VAL A 63 -6.97 0.94 -8.94
N VAL A 64 -6.54 2.12 -9.38
CA VAL A 64 -5.19 2.63 -9.11
C VAL A 64 -4.94 2.79 -7.61
N SER A 65 -5.94 3.26 -6.85
CA SER A 65 -5.88 3.36 -5.39
C SER A 65 -5.71 2.00 -4.72
N SER A 66 -6.38 0.96 -5.21
CA SER A 66 -6.21 -0.40 -4.74
C SER A 66 -4.78 -0.91 -5.01
N MET A 67 -4.26 -0.69 -6.21
CA MET A 67 -2.89 -1.07 -6.58
C MET A 67 -1.85 -0.40 -5.68
N ILE A 68 -2.01 0.88 -5.36
CA ILE A 68 -1.13 1.60 -4.42
C ILE A 68 -1.12 0.91 -3.05
N ARG A 69 -2.30 0.60 -2.50
CA ARG A 69 -2.43 -0.06 -1.18
C ARG A 69 -1.80 -1.45 -1.17
N ASP A 70 -1.97 -2.21 -2.24
CA ASP A 70 -1.37 -3.55 -2.37
C ASP A 70 0.16 -3.47 -2.35
N TYR A 71 0.74 -2.56 -3.13
CA TYR A 71 2.19 -2.34 -3.14
C TYR A 71 2.72 -1.81 -1.81
N GLU A 72 2.02 -0.90 -1.14
CA GLU A 72 2.40 -0.41 0.20
C GLU A 72 2.37 -1.53 1.25
N THR A 73 1.35 -2.39 1.21
CA THR A 73 1.23 -3.56 2.08
C THR A 73 2.35 -4.56 1.82
N LYS A 74 2.66 -4.83 0.56
CA LYS A 74 3.73 -5.71 0.14
C LYS A 74 5.10 -5.23 0.64
N LEU A 75 5.35 -3.92 0.66
CA LEU A 75 6.58 -3.34 1.20
C LEU A 75 6.66 -3.39 2.74
N ASP A 76 5.53 -3.34 3.44
CA ASP A 76 5.50 -3.42 4.90
C ASP A 76 5.76 -4.86 5.39
N MET A 77 5.21 -5.86 4.70
CA MET A 77 5.43 -7.29 5.00
C MET A 77 6.90 -7.72 4.90
N SER A 78 7.66 -7.09 4.02
CA SER A 78 9.08 -7.38 3.83
C SER A 78 9.99 -6.83 4.92
N ARG A 79 9.47 -5.98 5.83
CA ARG A 79 10.27 -5.41 6.92
C ARG A 79 10.15 -6.32 8.15
N PRO A 80 11.20 -7.09 8.51
CA PRO A 80 11.13 -8.08 9.60
C PRO A 80 11.03 -7.48 11.01
N ASP A 81 11.01 -6.15 11.18
CA ASP A 81 11.03 -5.47 12.48
C ASP A 81 9.98 -4.35 12.56
N ARG A 82 8.70 -4.68 12.34
CA ARG A 82 7.56 -3.83 12.74
C ARG A 82 6.50 -4.64 13.49
N SER A 83 6.95 -5.34 14.52
CA SER A 83 6.06 -5.65 15.64
C SER A 83 5.85 -4.36 16.44
N GLY A 84 4.71 -3.71 16.26
CA GLY A 84 4.18 -2.71 17.19
C GLY A 84 4.33 -1.25 16.79
N SER A 85 3.37 -0.72 16.03
CA SER A 85 2.73 0.57 16.34
C SER A 85 1.52 0.77 15.45
N VAL A 86 0.35 0.33 15.93
CA VAL A 86 -0.95 0.79 15.41
C VAL A 86 -1.52 1.77 16.43
N THR A 87 -1.28 3.06 16.21
CA THR A 87 -2.04 4.13 16.85
C THR A 87 -2.68 5.04 15.81
N SER A 88 -4.02 5.01 15.81
CA SER A 88 -4.97 6.02 15.31
C SER A 88 -5.19 6.13 13.80
N GLY A 89 -6.36 5.84 13.21
CA GLY A 89 -7.65 5.43 13.77
C GLY A 89 -8.75 5.44 12.69
N SER A 90 -9.58 4.40 12.66
CA SER A 90 -11.06 4.42 12.50
C SER A 90 -11.52 3.00 12.12
N ALA A 91 -11.75 2.18 13.14
CA ALA A 91 -12.52 0.95 13.07
C ALA A 91 -12.92 0.57 14.51
N GLU A 92 -14.07 1.10 14.96
CA GLU A 92 -14.98 0.35 15.84
C GLU A 92 -15.38 -0.90 15.03
N ASP A 93 -15.43 -2.15 15.50
CA ASP A 93 -15.73 -2.76 16.79
C ASP A 93 -15.20 -4.22 16.62
N MET A 94 -14.33 -4.79 17.45
CA MET A 94 -14.74 -5.68 18.54
C MET A 94 -13.48 -6.15 19.27
N ARG A 95 -13.13 -5.49 20.38
CA ARG A 95 -12.14 -6.00 21.33
C ARG A 95 -12.87 -6.87 22.34
N ALA A 96 -12.69 -8.19 22.28
CA ALA A 96 -13.09 -9.06 23.38
C ALA A 96 -12.13 -10.25 23.54
N ARG A 97 -11.24 -10.12 24.53
CA ARG A 97 -10.77 -11.13 25.51
C ARG A 97 -10.04 -12.36 24.92
N VAL A 98 -8.92 -12.81 25.48
CA VAL A 98 -8.87 -13.45 26.80
C VAL A 98 -7.44 -13.46 27.34
N MET A 99 -7.28 -12.85 28.52
CA MET A 99 -6.48 -13.27 29.69
C MET A 99 -5.10 -13.90 29.41
N SER A 100 -4.00 -13.17 29.67
CA SER A 100 -3.32 -13.21 30.97
C SER A 100 -3.45 -14.57 31.67
N ARG A 101 -2.39 -15.40 31.63
CA ARG A 101 -1.85 -16.28 32.70
C ARG A 101 -0.90 -17.34 32.13
N ILE A 102 0.37 -16.99 31.91
CA ILE A 102 1.51 -17.93 32.11
C ILE A 102 2.60 -17.10 32.81
N LYS A 103 2.36 -16.67 34.05
CA LYS A 103 3.00 -17.19 35.27
C LYS A 103 4.37 -17.82 35.01
N ASP A 104 5.38 -17.08 35.45
CA ASP A 104 6.69 -17.51 35.90
C ASP A 104 6.81 -19.01 36.13
N THR A 105 7.63 -19.66 35.32
CA THR A 105 8.29 -20.90 35.75
C THR A 105 9.79 -20.66 35.70
N ASN A 106 10.26 -19.96 36.73
CA ASN A 106 11.68 -19.76 37.02
C ASN A 106 12.22 -21.10 37.55
N ILE A 107 12.83 -21.91 36.67
CA ILE A 107 13.37 -23.26 36.98
C ILE A 107 14.70 -23.16 37.78
N SER A 108 15.03 -22.00 38.34
CA SER A 108 16.34 -21.72 38.97
C SER A 108 16.50 -22.26 40.40
N ASN A 109 15.49 -22.93 40.99
CA ASN A 109 15.51 -23.29 42.42
C ASN A 109 15.51 -24.80 42.76
N ILE A 110 15.75 -25.70 41.80
CA ILE A 110 15.92 -27.14 42.10
C ILE A 110 17.31 -27.48 42.70
N PHE A 111 18.22 -26.50 42.79
CA PHE A 111 19.57 -26.68 43.34
C PHE A 111 19.71 -26.26 44.81
N THR A 112 18.77 -26.62 45.68
CA THR A 112 19.00 -26.54 47.14
C THR A 112 18.08 -27.49 47.91
N ARG A 113 18.48 -28.75 48.04
CA ARG A 113 18.34 -29.49 49.29
C ARG A 113 19.32 -30.67 49.33
N LYS A 114 20.46 -30.38 49.94
CA LYS A 114 21.40 -31.35 50.52
C LYS A 114 20.99 -31.53 51.98
N LYS A 115 20.57 -32.73 52.38
CA LYS A 115 21.04 -33.45 53.58
C LYS A 115 20.34 -34.81 53.69
#